data_AF-A0A1M7H9P6-F1
#
_entry.id   AF-A0A1M7H9P6-F1
#
_cell.length_a   1.000
_cell.length_b   1.000
_cell.length_c   1.000
_cell.angle_alpha   90.00
_cell.angle_beta   90.00
_cell.angle_gamma   90.00
#
_symmetry.space_group_name_H-M   'P 1'
#
loop_
_entity.id
_entity.type
_entity.pdbx_description
1 polymer ?
#
loop_
_entity_poly.entity_id
_entity_poly.type
_entity_poly.pdbx_seq_one_letter_code
_entity_poly.pdbx_strand_id
1 'polypeptide(L)'
;MKHLIKVILPPFIGFFIFFAAVRYSSLYFTLQIDRMGVGDLRSFMAFYRYTLPLLFIVGVLTQIVVIMPVWNGMERKTVADKVNVIVDLCFICFVFALGISYAIWDPQRGINNLIKLVGFMTAVQMVYWLVNLLVLYLFEDR
;
A
#
# COMPACT_ATOMS: atom_id res chain seq x y z
N MET A 1 11.08 -20.40 12.50
CA MET A 1 9.68 -20.28 12.02
C MET A 1 9.08 -18.88 12.22
N LYS A 2 9.32 -18.19 13.35
CA LYS A 2 8.80 -16.83 13.60
C LYS A 2 9.17 -15.79 12.51
N HIS A 3 10.40 -15.82 11.98
CA HIS A 3 10.84 -14.89 10.92
C HIS A 3 10.10 -15.08 9.59
N LEU A 4 9.85 -16.33 9.16
CA LEU A 4 9.09 -16.61 7.93
C LEU A 4 7.64 -16.13 8.06
N ILE A 5 7.04 -16.29 9.23
CA ILE A 5 5.69 -15.81 9.53
C ILE A 5 5.66 -14.27 9.54
N LYS A 6 6.64 -13.60 10.18
CA LYS A 6 6.78 -12.13 10.15
C LYS A 6 7.00 -11.54 8.75
N VAL A 7 7.45 -12.36 7.79
CA VAL A 7 7.66 -11.95 6.39
C VAL A 7 6.44 -12.23 5.51
N ILE A 8 5.75 -13.34 5.70
CA ILE A 8 4.65 -13.74 4.80
C ILE A 8 3.30 -13.25 5.30
N LEU A 9 3.07 -13.28 6.61
CA LEU A 9 1.75 -13.01 7.19
C LEU A 9 1.31 -11.54 7.00
N PRO A 10 2.17 -10.53 7.23
CA PRO A 10 1.79 -9.13 7.01
C PRO A 10 1.36 -8.82 5.58
N PRO A 11 2.15 -9.16 4.53
CA PRO A 11 1.70 -8.95 3.15
C PRO A 11 0.50 -9.82 2.82
N PHE A 12 0.38 -11.06 3.33
CA PHE A 12 -0.79 -11.90 3.10
C PHE A 12 -2.09 -11.29 3.64
N ILE A 13 -2.09 -10.76 4.86
CA ILE A 13 -3.25 -10.08 5.46
C ILE A 13 -3.58 -8.81 4.67
N GLY A 14 -2.58 -7.97 4.38
CA GLY A 14 -2.77 -6.77 3.56
C GLY A 14 -3.35 -7.11 2.19
N PHE A 15 -2.81 -8.13 1.53
CA PHE A 15 -3.30 -8.60 0.24
C PHE A 15 -4.72 -9.13 0.29
N PHE A 16 -5.08 -9.84 1.35
CA PHE A 16 -6.43 -10.37 1.53
C PHE A 16 -7.45 -9.25 1.71
N ILE A 17 -7.11 -8.21 2.49
CA ILE A 17 -7.96 -7.01 2.65
C ILE A 17 -8.17 -6.31 1.31
N PHE A 18 -7.09 -6.08 0.56
CA PHE A 18 -7.18 -5.47 -0.76
C PHE A 18 -7.93 -6.34 -1.77
N PHE A 19 -7.69 -7.66 -1.77
CA PHE A 19 -8.40 -8.61 -2.61
C PHE A 19 -9.90 -8.59 -2.30
N ALA A 20 -10.29 -8.59 -1.02
CA ALA A 20 -11.69 -8.47 -0.62
C ALA A 20 -12.28 -7.14 -1.11
N ALA A 21 -11.60 -6.01 -0.89
CA ALA A 21 -12.05 -4.70 -1.35
C ALA A 21 -12.27 -4.66 -2.88
N VAL A 22 -11.35 -5.23 -3.66
CA VAL A 22 -11.44 -5.30 -5.13
C VAL A 22 -12.47 -6.33 -5.61
N ARG A 23 -12.62 -7.45 -4.89
CA ARG A 23 -13.61 -8.49 -5.23
C ARG A 23 -15.03 -7.98 -5.02
N TYR A 24 -15.29 -7.30 -3.90
CA TYR A 24 -16.61 -6.73 -3.60
C TYR A 24 -16.85 -5.40 -4.32
N SER A 25 -15.81 -4.68 -4.78
CA SER A 25 -16.02 -3.50 -5.64
C SER A 25 -16.64 -3.84 -6.99
N SER A 26 -16.45 -5.08 -7.48
CA SER A 26 -17.07 -5.54 -8.73
C SER A 26 -18.61 -5.62 -8.69
N LEU A 27 -19.22 -5.57 -7.49
CA LEU A 27 -20.68 -5.41 -7.33
C LEU A 27 -21.14 -3.97 -7.60
N TYR A 28 -20.23 -2.99 -7.51
CA TYR A 28 -20.52 -1.56 -7.65
C TYR A 28 -19.90 -0.95 -8.93
N PHE A 29 -18.88 -1.59 -9.52
CA PHE A 29 -18.15 -1.09 -10.69
C PHE A 29 -17.85 -2.20 -11.71
N THR A 30 -18.18 -1.96 -12.98
CA THR A 30 -17.72 -2.78 -14.11
C THR A 30 -16.23 -2.55 -14.35
N LEU A 31 -15.40 -3.52 -13.95
CA LEU A 31 -13.95 -3.51 -14.14
C LEU A 31 -13.62 -4.17 -15.48
N GLN A 32 -13.30 -3.37 -16.49
CA GLN A 32 -12.92 -3.85 -17.82
C GLN A 32 -11.41 -3.62 -18.06
N ILE A 33 -10.76 -4.50 -18.82
CA ILE A 33 -9.30 -4.47 -19.10
C ILE A 33 -8.91 -3.26 -19.95
N ASP A 34 -9.77 -2.89 -20.91
CA ASP A 34 -9.62 -1.76 -21.82
C ASP A 34 -9.54 -0.39 -21.12
N ARG A 35 -9.93 -0.33 -19.85
CA ARG A 35 -9.80 0.89 -19.04
C ARG A 35 -8.47 1.01 -18.30
N MET A 36 -7.58 0.02 -18.33
CA MET A 36 -6.27 0.18 -17.71
C MET A 36 -5.49 1.34 -18.35
N GLY A 37 -4.88 2.19 -17.51
CA GLY A 37 -4.09 3.34 -17.98
C GLY A 37 -4.87 4.64 -18.21
N VAL A 38 -6.20 4.65 -18.04
CA VAL A 38 -7.05 5.85 -18.26
C VAL A 38 -7.00 6.85 -17.08
N GLY A 39 -6.15 6.59 -16.07
CA GLY A 39 -5.92 7.53 -14.97
C GLY A 39 -7.12 7.74 -14.05
N ASP A 40 -8.01 6.74 -13.92
CA ASP A 40 -9.09 6.75 -12.94
C ASP A 40 -9.06 5.56 -11.97
N LEU A 41 -9.86 5.68 -10.91
CA LEU A 41 -10.00 4.67 -9.87
C LEU A 41 -10.37 3.29 -10.43
N ARG A 42 -11.19 3.24 -11.48
CA ARG A 42 -11.62 1.98 -12.12
C ARG A 42 -10.46 1.33 -12.85
N SER A 43 -9.65 2.13 -13.55
CA SER A 43 -8.40 1.70 -14.20
C SER A 43 -7.45 1.07 -13.18
N PHE A 44 -7.33 1.68 -12.00
CA PHE A 44 -6.47 1.18 -10.92
C PHE A 44 -6.99 -0.12 -10.31
N MET A 45 -8.29 -0.22 -10.06
CA MET A 45 -8.92 -1.46 -9.57
C MET A 45 -8.81 -2.59 -10.60
N ALA A 46 -8.93 -2.29 -11.90
CA ALA A 46 -8.70 -3.25 -12.97
C ALA A 46 -7.24 -3.72 -12.94
N PHE A 47 -6.26 -2.80 -12.93
CA PHE A 47 -4.84 -3.15 -12.80
C PHE A 47 -4.60 -4.10 -11.62
N TYR A 48 -5.08 -3.75 -10.42
CA TYR A 48 -4.90 -4.56 -9.21
C TYR A 48 -5.44 -5.99 -9.37
N ARG A 49 -6.61 -6.14 -10.01
CA ARG A 49 -7.24 -7.45 -10.24
C ARG A 49 -6.40 -8.34 -11.18
N TYR A 50 -5.83 -7.78 -12.24
CA TYR A 50 -5.12 -8.55 -13.26
C TYR A 50 -3.65 -8.77 -12.93
N THR A 51 -3.00 -7.86 -12.21
CA THR A 51 -1.59 -7.99 -11.78
C THR A 51 -1.45 -8.51 -10.36
N LEU A 52 -2.51 -9.06 -9.78
CA LEU A 52 -2.60 -9.49 -8.39
C LEU A 52 -1.46 -10.43 -7.96
N PRO A 53 -1.09 -11.49 -8.71
CA PRO A 53 0.02 -12.38 -8.32
C PRO A 53 1.37 -11.65 -8.27
N LEU A 54 1.59 -10.73 -9.22
CA LEU A 54 2.82 -9.96 -9.33
C LEU A 54 2.92 -8.93 -8.20
N LEU A 55 1.82 -8.26 -7.87
CA LEU A 55 1.71 -7.36 -6.74
C LEU A 55 1.95 -8.08 -5.39
N PHE A 56 1.57 -9.35 -5.27
CA PHE A 56 1.85 -10.14 -4.07
C PHE A 56 3.35 -10.38 -3.90
N ILE A 57 4.04 -10.76 -4.99
CA ILE A 57 5.50 -10.93 -4.98
C ILE A 57 6.20 -9.63 -4.60
N VAL A 58 5.77 -8.50 -5.19
CA VAL A 58 6.28 -7.17 -4.84
C VAL A 58 6.03 -6.87 -3.35
N GLY A 59 4.85 -7.19 -2.82
CA GLY A 59 4.53 -7.03 -1.41
C GLY A 59 5.44 -7.83 -0.48
N VAL A 60 5.75 -9.08 -0.82
CA VAL A 60 6.70 -9.91 -0.06
C VAL A 60 8.12 -9.35 -0.15
N LEU A 61 8.57 -8.94 -1.33
CA LEU A 61 9.89 -8.32 -1.50
C LEU A 61 10.00 -7.02 -0.69
N THR A 62 8.96 -6.20 -0.69
CA THR A 62 8.89 -4.95 0.07
C THR A 62 8.94 -5.22 1.58
N GLN A 63 8.25 -6.27 2.04
CA GLN A 63 8.31 -6.70 3.43
C GLN A 63 9.75 -7.07 3.84
N ILE A 64 10.47 -7.81 3.00
CA ILE A 64 11.85 -8.26 3.29
C ILE A 64 12.84 -7.10 3.24
N VAL A 65 12.78 -6.28 2.19
CA VAL A 65 13.81 -5.29 1.87
C VAL A 65 13.61 -3.98 2.61
N VAL A 66 12.35 -3.61 2.91
CA VAL A 66 12.02 -2.29 3.47
C VAL A 66 11.43 -2.41 4.87
N ILE A 67 10.35 -3.18 5.04
CA ILE A 67 9.59 -3.17 6.30
C ILE A 67 10.38 -3.81 7.44
N MET A 68 10.98 -4.99 7.21
CA MET A 68 11.76 -5.68 8.23
C MET A 68 12.98 -4.87 8.72
N PRO A 69 13.82 -4.28 7.84
CA PRO A 69 14.91 -3.40 8.28
C PRO A 69 14.44 -2.17 9.06
N VAL A 70 13.35 -1.53 8.61
CA VAL A 70 12.77 -0.37 9.32
C VAL A 70 12.28 -0.80 10.71
N TRP A 71 11.57 -1.93 10.81
CA TRP A 71 11.07 -2.47 12.07
C TRP A 71 12.20 -2.78 13.06
N ASN A 72 13.20 -3.56 12.64
CA ASN A 72 14.35 -3.92 13.47
C ASN A 72 15.16 -2.67 13.89
N GLY A 73 15.21 -1.65 13.02
CA GLY A 73 15.84 -0.37 13.31
C GLY A 73 15.05 0.47 14.31
N MET A 74 13.73 0.30 14.40
CA MET A 74 12.87 0.96 15.39
C MET A 74 12.93 0.31 16.76
N GLU A 75 13.09 -1.01 16.86
CA GLU A 75 13.09 -1.74 18.15
C GLU A 75 14.08 -1.13 19.16
N ARG A 76 15.24 -0.67 18.69
CA ARG A 76 16.34 -0.14 19.53
C ARG A 76 16.24 1.37 19.84
N LYS A 77 15.21 2.04 19.33
CA LYS A 77 15.08 3.51 19.38
C LYS A 77 14.10 3.98 20.46
N THR A 78 14.24 5.24 20.88
CA THR A 78 13.33 5.86 21.86
C THR A 78 11.93 6.06 21.27
N VAL A 79 10.92 6.29 22.11
CA VAL A 79 9.54 6.54 21.64
C VAL A 79 9.47 7.75 20.70
N ALA A 80 10.21 8.82 21.00
CA ALA A 80 10.28 10.01 20.15
C ALA A 80 10.86 9.69 18.76
N ASP A 81 11.92 8.89 18.71
CA ASP A 81 12.54 8.48 17.44
C ASP A 81 11.63 7.56 16.63
N LYS A 82 10.85 6.69 17.28
CA LYS A 82 9.84 5.85 16.60
C LYS A 82 8.76 6.71 15.93
N VAL A 83 8.30 7.77 16.60
CA VAL A 83 7.35 8.72 16.03
C VAL A 83 7.95 9.43 14.82
N ASN A 84 9.21 9.87 14.89
CA ASN A 84 9.89 10.51 13.76
C ASN A 84 9.99 9.57 12.55
N VAL A 85 10.34 8.29 12.76
CA VAL A 85 10.36 7.30 11.67
C VAL A 85 8.98 7.13 11.02
N ILE A 86 7.90 7.10 11.80
CA ILE A 86 6.54 7.01 11.27
C ILE A 86 6.20 8.28 10.46
N VAL A 87 6.57 9.47 10.96
CA VAL A 87 6.32 10.74 10.26
C VAL A 87 7.07 10.80 8.93
N ASP A 88 8.36 10.45 8.93
CA ASP A 88 9.18 10.40 7.71
C ASP A 88 8.58 9.43 6.69
N LEU A 89 8.06 8.31 7.16
CA LEU A 89 7.45 7.28 6.34
C LEU A 89 6.13 7.75 5.72
N CYS A 90 5.27 8.40 6.51
CA CYS A 90 4.07 9.05 6.02
C CYS A 90 4.39 10.10 4.94
N PHE A 91 5.45 10.89 5.16
CA PHE A 91 5.89 11.91 4.22
C PHE A 91 6.40 11.28 2.91
N ILE A 92 7.23 10.24 2.99
CA ILE A 92 7.71 9.50 1.82
C ILE A 92 6.53 8.91 1.04
N CYS A 93 5.58 8.27 1.71
CA CYS A 93 4.37 7.75 1.07
C CYS A 93 3.58 8.85 0.37
N PHE A 94 3.38 10.00 1.02
CA PHE A 94 2.69 11.13 0.41
C PHE A 94 3.42 11.65 -0.84
N VAL A 95 4.74 11.80 -0.80
CA VAL A 95 5.54 12.27 -1.95
C VAL A 95 5.46 11.28 -3.12
N PHE A 96 5.58 9.98 -2.86
CA PHE A 96 5.42 8.96 -3.91
C PHE A 96 3.99 8.92 -4.46
N ALA A 97 2.99 8.98 -3.59
CA ALA A 97 1.59 9.05 -4.01
C ALA A 97 1.32 10.27 -4.89
N LEU A 98 1.91 11.42 -4.55
CA LEU A 98 1.80 12.65 -5.34
C LEU A 98 2.49 12.52 -6.69
N GLY A 99 3.73 12.01 -6.72
CA GLY A 99 4.48 11.80 -7.96
C GLY A 99 3.81 10.82 -8.92
N ILE A 100 3.39 9.65 -8.42
CA ILE A 100 2.68 8.65 -9.22
C ILE A 100 1.35 9.21 -9.71
N SER A 101 0.57 9.84 -8.83
CA SER A 101 -0.74 10.40 -9.20
C SER A 101 -0.60 11.50 -10.24
N TYR A 102 0.42 12.35 -10.13
CA TYR A 102 0.71 13.38 -11.13
C TYR A 102 1.10 12.76 -12.49
N ALA A 103 1.91 11.70 -12.49
CA ALA A 103 2.34 11.04 -13.72
C ALA A 103 1.19 10.34 -14.47
N ILE A 104 0.18 9.82 -13.76
CA ILE A 104 -0.99 9.16 -14.37
C ILE A 104 -2.18 10.11 -14.57
N TRP A 105 -2.10 11.34 -14.08
CA TRP A 105 -3.21 12.28 -14.11
C TRP A 105 -3.43 12.83 -15.51
N ASP A 106 -4.68 12.76 -15.95
CA ASP A 106 -5.15 13.42 -17.16
C ASP A 106 -5.55 14.89 -16.85
N PRO A 107 -4.82 15.89 -17.40
CA PRO A 107 -5.11 17.30 -17.17
C PRO A 107 -6.53 17.71 -17.57
N GLN A 108 -7.14 17.02 -18.53
CA GLN A 108 -8.49 17.32 -19.01
C GLN A 108 -9.58 17.02 -17.97
N ARG A 109 -9.28 16.17 -16.98
CA ARG A 109 -10.22 15.81 -15.90
C ARG A 109 -10.18 16.77 -14.70
N GLY A 110 -9.26 17.75 -14.72
CA GLY A 110 -9.13 18.79 -13.71
C GLY A 110 -8.45 18.36 -12.40
N ILE A 111 -8.10 19.35 -11.58
CA ILE A 111 -7.32 19.19 -10.34
C ILE A 111 -8.08 18.35 -9.29
N ASN A 112 -9.41 18.40 -9.27
CA ASN A 112 -10.21 17.58 -8.36
C ASN A 112 -9.98 16.07 -8.57
N ASN A 113 -9.70 15.64 -9.79
CA ASN A 113 -9.35 14.25 -10.06
C ASN A 113 -7.96 13.90 -9.52
N LEU A 114 -6.98 14.82 -9.67
CA LEU A 114 -5.64 14.65 -9.11
C LEU A 114 -5.70 14.50 -7.58
N ILE A 115 -6.44 15.35 -6.87
CA ILE A 115 -6.58 15.26 -5.41
C ILE A 115 -7.16 13.91 -4.99
N LYS A 116 -8.19 13.41 -5.71
CA LYS A 116 -8.78 12.09 -5.44
C LYS A 116 -7.79 10.96 -5.66
N LEU A 117 -6.98 11.02 -6.72
CA LEU A 117 -5.94 10.03 -6.99
C LEU A 117 -4.86 10.04 -5.90
N VAL A 118 -4.36 11.22 -5.55
CA VAL A 118 -3.35 11.39 -4.48
C VAL A 118 -3.88 10.85 -3.15
N GLY A 119 -5.10 11.25 -2.77
CA GLY A 119 -5.73 10.79 -1.54
C GLY A 119 -5.92 9.28 -1.52
N PHE A 120 -6.38 8.69 -2.62
CA PHE A 120 -6.54 7.25 -2.73
C PHE A 120 -5.21 6.50 -2.64
N MET A 121 -4.19 6.91 -3.41
CA MET A 121 -2.86 6.29 -3.39
C MET A 121 -2.19 6.39 -2.02
N THR A 122 -2.30 7.56 -1.37
CA THR A 122 -1.78 7.78 -0.02
C THR A 122 -2.50 6.87 0.98
N ALA A 123 -3.83 6.80 0.93
CA ALA A 123 -4.60 5.93 1.81
C ALA A 123 -4.23 4.45 1.64
N VAL A 124 -4.06 3.99 0.40
CA VAL A 124 -3.64 2.62 0.09
C VAL A 124 -2.29 2.30 0.72
N GLN A 125 -1.30 3.17 0.54
CA GLN A 125 0.04 2.99 1.10
C GLN A 125 0.04 3.04 2.63
N MET A 126 -0.73 3.96 3.22
CA MET A 126 -0.85 4.11 4.67
C MET A 126 -1.52 2.90 5.33
N VAL A 127 -2.59 2.38 4.72
CA VAL A 127 -3.25 1.15 5.20
C VAL A 127 -2.29 -0.04 5.11
N TYR A 128 -1.53 -0.15 4.02
CA TYR A 128 -0.51 -1.19 3.88
C TYR A 128 0.53 -1.11 5.00
N TRP A 129 1.11 0.07 5.26
CA TRP A 129 2.07 0.25 6.36
C TRP A 129 1.46 -0.03 7.72
N LEU A 130 0.25 0.48 7.99
CA LEU A 130 -0.45 0.24 9.24
C LEU A 130 -0.67 -1.25 9.51
N VAL A 131 -1.18 -2.00 8.52
CA VAL A 131 -1.38 -3.44 8.65
C VAL A 131 -0.06 -4.15 8.91
N ASN A 132 1.01 -3.80 8.18
CA ASN A 132 2.29 -4.45 8.36
C ASN A 132 2.90 -4.20 9.76
N LEU A 133 2.91 -2.95 10.21
CA LEU A 133 3.42 -2.58 11.53
C LEU A 133 2.58 -3.17 12.66
N LEU A 134 1.25 -3.20 12.51
CA LEU A 134 0.35 -3.78 13.50
C LEU A 134 0.53 -5.29 13.61
N VAL A 135 0.64 -6.00 12.50
CA VAL A 135 0.92 -7.46 12.51
C VAL A 135 2.29 -7.72 13.12
N LEU A 136 3.32 -6.94 12.78
CA LEU A 136 4.64 -7.10 13.40
C LEU A 136 4.59 -6.85 14.91
N TYR A 137 3.87 -5.82 15.37
CA TYR A 137 3.67 -5.54 16.79
C TYR A 137 2.97 -6.69 17.53
N LEU A 138 1.93 -7.29 16.94
CA LEU A 138 1.21 -8.42 17.53
C LEU A 138 2.06 -9.71 17.59
N PHE A 139 3.02 -9.85 16.69
CA PHE A 139 3.94 -11.00 16.63
C PHE A 139 5.30 -10.71 17.27
N GLU A 140 5.47 -9.54 17.88
CA GLU A 140 6.58 -9.25 18.77
C GLU A 140 6.34 -10.01 20.08
N ASP A 141 7.02 -11.12 20.30
CA ASP A 141 7.06 -11.73 21.64
C ASP A 141 7.68 -10.71 22.59
N ARG A 142 6.92 -10.27 23.59
CA ARG A 142 7.48 -9.64 24.78
C ARG A 142 8.40 -10.61 25.50
#